data_AF-A0A3B0TR81-F1
#
_entry.id   AF-A0A3B0TR81-F1
#
_cell.length_a   1.000
_cell.length_b   1.000
_cell.length_c   1.000
_cell.angle_alpha   90.00
_cell.angle_beta   90.00
_cell.angle_gamma   90.00
#
_symmetry.space_group_name_H-M   'P 1'
#
loop_
_entity.id
_entity.type
_entity.pdbx_description
1 polymer ?
#
loop_
_entity_poly.entity_id
_entity_poly.type
_entity_poly.pdbx_seq_one_letter_code
_entity_poly.pdbx_strand_id
1 'polypeptide(L)'
;FDEASRVYLEEAVPRTKINLSHSLTTDKYNIFLRNVYFGEVTEATNNVLRQQVFGTKVVTDLSFGYKATEVLTITVGANNLFDIYPDRAALSFSDGGTNRSSGRFDWSRRAQQFGIGGRFLFARLNFVLK
;
A
#
# COMPACT_ATOMS: atom_id res chain seq x y z
N PHE A 1 -14.48 5.73 -25.94
CA PHE A 1 -14.59 6.08 -24.51
C PHE A 1 -14.29 7.55 -24.35
N ASP A 2 -14.85 8.24 -23.35
CA ASP A 2 -14.34 9.56 -22.97
C ASP A 2 -12.97 9.41 -22.30
N GLU A 3 -12.24 10.51 -22.15
CA GLU A 3 -10.86 10.49 -21.66
C GLU A 3 -10.77 9.96 -20.22
N ALA A 4 -11.72 10.35 -19.36
CA ALA A 4 -11.80 9.83 -18.00
C ALA A 4 -11.96 8.30 -17.97
N SER A 5 -12.83 7.73 -18.82
CA SER A 5 -13.02 6.27 -18.86
C SER A 5 -11.78 5.55 -19.39
N ARG A 6 -11.08 6.13 -20.38
CA ARG A 6 -9.81 5.59 -20.87
C ARG A 6 -8.78 5.50 -19.74
N VAL A 7 -8.52 6.61 -19.06
CA VAL A 7 -7.57 6.67 -17.92
C VAL A 7 -8.01 5.73 -16.80
N TYR A 8 -9.31 5.66 -16.50
CA TYR A 8 -9.82 4.76 -15.46
C TYR A 8 -9.50 3.29 -15.74
N LEU A 9 -9.61 2.86 -17.01
CA LEU A 9 -9.37 1.47 -17.40
C LEU A 9 -7.87 1.16 -17.61
N GLU A 10 -7.08 2.13 -18.05
CA GLU A 10 -5.69 1.91 -18.47
C GLU A 10 -4.65 2.33 -17.41
N GLU A 11 -4.98 3.26 -16.53
CA GLU A 11 -3.99 3.98 -15.72
C GLU A 11 -4.39 4.24 -14.25
N ALA A 12 -5.66 4.08 -13.88
CA ALA A 12 -6.10 4.32 -12.49
C ALA A 12 -5.74 3.19 -11.51
N VAL A 13 -5.27 2.06 -12.04
CA VAL A 13 -4.69 0.95 -11.28
C VAL A 13 -3.23 0.74 -11.67
N PRO A 14 -2.35 0.28 -10.76
CA PRO A 14 -0.94 0.12 -11.07
C PRO A 14 -0.75 -0.88 -12.22
N ARG A 15 -0.19 -0.41 -13.35
CA ARG A 15 0.14 -1.29 -14.49
C ARG A 15 1.18 -2.36 -14.11
N THR A 16 2.07 -2.02 -13.17
CA THR A 16 3.09 -2.92 -12.64
C THR A 16 2.91 -3.05 -11.14
N LYS A 17 2.79 -4.30 -10.66
CA LYS A 17 2.80 -4.63 -9.24
C LYS A 17 3.70 -5.83 -9.02
N ILE A 18 4.71 -5.67 -8.16
CA ILE A 18 5.70 -6.71 -7.89
C ILE A 18 5.64 -7.05 -6.41
N ASN A 19 5.58 -8.34 -6.09
CA ASN A 19 5.58 -8.83 -4.72
C ASN A 19 6.83 -9.69 -4.50
N LEU A 20 7.71 -9.24 -3.63
CA LEU A 20 8.94 -9.95 -3.27
C LEU A 20 8.86 -10.36 -1.81
N SER A 21 8.71 -11.66 -1.57
CA SER A 21 8.56 -12.25 -0.24
C SER A 21 9.74 -13.15 0.09
N HIS A 22 10.32 -12.95 1.27
CA HIS A 22 11.39 -13.76 1.83
C HIS A 22 10.92 -14.35 3.16
N SER A 23 11.10 -15.66 3.31
CA SER A 23 10.88 -16.36 4.57
C SER A 23 12.15 -17.09 4.97
N LEU A 24 12.59 -16.85 6.19
CA LEU A 24 13.68 -17.59 6.82
C LEU A 24 13.11 -18.32 8.02
N THR A 25 13.13 -19.65 7.97
CA THR A 25 12.71 -20.50 9.08
C THR A 25 13.90 -21.31 9.58
N THR A 26 14.13 -21.30 10.88
CA THR A 26 15.08 -22.16 11.59
C THR A 26 14.36 -22.86 12.74
N ASP A 27 15.08 -23.68 13.51
CA ASP A 27 14.50 -24.39 14.66
C ASP A 27 13.89 -23.46 15.71
N LYS A 28 14.44 -22.25 15.86
CA LYS A 28 14.00 -21.26 16.86
C LYS A 28 13.31 -20.03 16.29
N TYR A 29 13.53 -19.70 15.02
CA TYR A 29 13.11 -18.41 14.46
C TYR A 29 12.28 -18.58 13.19
N ASN A 30 11.30 -17.70 13.01
CA ASN A 30 10.56 -17.52 11.78
C ASN A 30 10.57 -16.03 11.42
N ILE A 31 11.30 -15.66 10.38
CA ILE A 31 11.39 -14.28 9.91
C ILE A 31 10.69 -14.21 8.56
N PHE A 32 9.79 -13.24 8.41
CA PHE A 32 9.11 -12.99 7.15
C PHE A 32 9.26 -11.51 6.78
N LEU A 33 9.79 -11.26 5.60
CA LEU A 33 9.96 -9.93 5.01
C LEU A 33 9.26 -9.91 3.65
N ARG A 34 8.38 -8.94 3.44
CA ARG A 34 7.70 -8.74 2.16
C ARG A 34 7.83 -7.30 1.71
N ASN A 35 8.18 -7.11 0.44
CA ASN A 35 8.14 -5.82 -0.22
C ASN A 35 7.13 -5.89 -1.37
N VAL A 36 6.17 -4.96 -1.37
CA VAL A 36 5.18 -4.82 -2.45
C VAL A 36 5.43 -3.51 -3.16
N TYR A 37 5.93 -3.58 -4.39
CA TYR A 37 6.07 -2.44 -5.28
C TYR A 37 4.74 -2.20 -6.01
N PHE A 38 4.31 -0.95 -6.02
CA PHE A 38 3.17 -0.44 -6.78
C PHE A 38 3.67 0.61 -7.76
N GLY A 39 3.44 0.38 -9.05
CA GLY A 39 3.65 1.36 -10.10
C GLY A 39 2.77 2.60 -9.92
N GLU A 40 3.10 3.66 -10.66
CA GLU A 40 2.32 4.88 -10.68
C GLU A 40 0.87 4.65 -11.16
N VAL A 41 -0.01 5.57 -10.78
CA VAL A 41 -1.41 5.62 -11.24
C VAL A 41 -1.82 7.05 -11.57
N THR A 42 -2.79 7.21 -12.46
CA THR A 42 -3.24 8.52 -12.94
C THR A 42 -4.69 8.78 -12.50
N GLU A 43 -4.97 9.98 -11.98
CA GLU A 43 -6.31 10.42 -11.62
C GLU A 43 -7.23 10.41 -12.85
N ALA A 44 -8.29 9.60 -12.82
CA ALA A 44 -9.27 9.53 -13.90
C ALA A 44 -10.20 10.75 -13.91
N THR A 45 -10.01 11.64 -14.89
CA THR A 45 -10.81 12.86 -15.08
C THR A 45 -10.76 13.31 -16.55
N ASN A 46 -11.83 13.95 -17.01
CA ASN A 46 -11.91 14.53 -18.36
C ASN A 46 -11.12 15.84 -18.49
N ASN A 47 -10.71 16.45 -17.37
CA ASN A 47 -9.84 17.62 -17.37
C ASN A 47 -8.37 17.18 -17.32
N VAL A 48 -7.68 17.27 -18.46
CA VAL A 48 -6.28 16.86 -18.63
C VAL A 48 -5.35 17.55 -17.63
N LEU A 49 -5.57 18.83 -17.30
CA LEU A 49 -4.74 19.55 -16.32
C LEU A 49 -4.83 18.95 -14.90
N ARG A 50 -5.86 18.14 -14.63
CA ARG A 50 -6.12 17.52 -13.33
C ARG A 50 -5.85 16.01 -13.31
N GLN A 51 -5.31 15.45 -14.38
CA GLN A 51 -4.82 14.07 -14.44
C GLN A 51 -3.50 13.94 -13.67
N GLN A 52 -3.58 14.07 -12.35
CA GLN A 52 -2.43 13.94 -11.47
C GLN A 52 -1.90 12.52 -11.53
N VAL A 53 -0.58 12.40 -11.69
CA VAL A 53 0.14 11.14 -11.53
C VAL A 53 0.53 10.98 -10.06
N PHE A 54 0.12 9.87 -9.46
CA PHE A 54 0.54 9.44 -8.13
C PHE A 54 1.73 8.50 -8.29
N GLY A 55 2.85 8.86 -7.66
CA GLY A 55 4.14 8.22 -7.89
C GLY A 55 4.22 6.79 -7.37
N THR A 56 5.26 6.08 -7.82
CA THR A 56 5.52 4.70 -7.42
C THR A 56 5.75 4.57 -5.92
N LYS A 57 5.32 3.45 -5.32
CA LYS A 57 5.46 3.17 -3.88
C LYS A 57 5.97 1.77 -3.63
N VAL A 58 6.69 1.60 -2.52
CA VAL A 58 7.07 0.29 -1.98
C VAL A 58 6.55 0.21 -0.55
N VAL A 59 5.71 -0.79 -0.28
CA VAL A 59 5.21 -1.09 1.07
C VAL A 59 5.95 -2.31 1.60
N THR A 60 6.55 -2.17 2.77
CA THR A 60 7.34 -3.23 3.41
C THR A 60 6.60 -3.78 4.62
N ASP A 61 6.41 -5.09 4.66
CA ASP A 61 5.91 -5.82 5.82
C ASP A 61 7.04 -6.66 6.42
N LEU A 62 7.09 -6.74 7.75
CA LEU A 62 8.10 -7.52 8.47
C LEU A 62 7.47 -8.20 9.68
N SER A 63 7.78 -9.47 9.90
CA SER A 63 7.46 -10.15 11.16
C SER A 63 8.60 -11.04 11.63
N PHE A 64 8.76 -11.10 12.94
CA PHE A 64 9.71 -11.95 13.64
C PHE A 64 8.97 -12.85 14.62
N GLY A 65 9.11 -14.15 14.41
CA GLY A 65 8.59 -15.24 15.22
C GLY A 65 9.71 -15.93 15.97
N TYR A 66 9.46 -16.24 17.24
CA TYR A 66 10.33 -16.99 18.13
C TYR A 66 9.58 -18.19 18.70
N LYS A 67 10.13 -19.39 18.50
CA LYS A 67 9.63 -20.63 19.08
C LYS A 67 10.12 -20.71 20.53
N ALA A 68 9.31 -20.17 21.44
CA ALA A 68 9.63 -20.08 22.87
C ALA A 68 9.69 -21.47 23.54
N THR A 69 8.83 -22.40 23.11
CA THR A 69 8.85 -23.81 23.54
C THR A 69 8.44 -24.70 22.36
N GLU A 70 8.43 -26.03 22.53
CA GLU A 70 7.92 -26.95 21.51
C GLU A 70 6.47 -26.69 21.09
N VAL A 71 5.66 -26.12 22.00
CA VAL A 71 4.22 -25.91 21.81
C VAL A 71 3.84 -24.43 21.63
N LEU A 72 4.74 -23.48 21.94
CA LEU A 72 4.45 -22.05 21.91
C LEU A 72 5.38 -21.32 20.94
N THR A 73 4.78 -20.59 20.00
CA THR A 73 5.47 -19.60 19.16
C THR A 73 4.89 -18.21 19.39
N ILE A 74 5.77 -17.24 19.61
CA ILE A 74 5.44 -15.83 19.79
C ILE A 74 5.90 -15.09 18.53
N THR A 75 5.03 -14.29 17.92
CA THR A 75 5.38 -13.47 16.75
C THR A 75 5.01 -12.02 16.99
N VAL A 76 5.90 -11.12 16.60
CA VAL A 76 5.65 -9.67 16.52
C VAL A 76 5.91 -9.21 15.10
N GLY A 77 5.15 -8.23 14.62
CA GLY A 77 5.35 -7.72 13.27
C GLY A 77 4.61 -6.44 12.97
N ALA A 78 4.88 -5.92 11.78
CA ALA A 78 4.25 -4.76 11.22
C ALA A 78 3.83 -5.03 9.78
N ASN A 79 2.60 -4.68 9.44
CA ASN A 79 2.22 -4.40 8.07
C ASN A 79 2.45 -2.91 7.81
N ASN A 80 3.08 -2.60 6.69
CA ASN A 80 3.56 -1.25 6.38
C ASN A 80 4.50 -0.69 7.47
N LEU A 81 5.63 -1.36 7.67
CA LEU A 81 6.64 -1.06 8.69
C LEU A 81 7.06 0.43 8.69
N PHE A 82 7.19 1.02 7.51
CA PHE A 82 7.65 2.40 7.31
C PHE A 82 6.54 3.44 7.28
N ASP A 83 5.28 3.06 7.56
CA ASP A 83 4.13 3.98 7.59
C ASP A 83 3.97 4.79 6.28
N ILE A 84 4.06 4.09 5.15
CA ILE A 84 3.93 4.67 3.81
C ILE A 84 2.47 4.91 3.47
N TYR A 85 2.18 6.09 2.93
CA TYR A 85 0.86 6.48 2.42
C TYR A 85 0.92 6.67 0.89
N PRO A 86 -0.21 6.56 0.18
CA PRO A 86 -0.31 7.06 -1.19
C PRO A 86 -0.02 8.56 -1.24
N ASP A 87 0.38 9.04 -2.41
CA ASP A 87 0.55 10.49 -2.62
C ASP A 87 -0.79 11.21 -2.41
N ARG A 88 -0.71 12.38 -1.79
CA ARG A 88 -1.91 13.20 -1.56
C ARG A 88 -2.38 13.80 -2.89
N ALA A 89 -3.69 13.90 -3.05
CA ALA A 89 -4.29 14.65 -4.15
C ALA A 89 -3.84 16.12 -4.10
N ALA A 90 -3.63 16.75 -5.26
CA ALA A 90 -3.17 18.12 -5.35
C ALA A 90 -4.23 19.09 -4.82
N LEU A 91 -3.78 20.08 -4.05
CA LEU A 91 -4.64 21.12 -3.48
C LEU A 91 -5.06 22.15 -4.52
N SER A 92 -4.20 22.45 -5.49
CA SER A 92 -4.46 23.39 -6.57
C SER A 92 -3.82 22.92 -7.87
N PHE A 93 -4.43 23.31 -8.99
CA PHE A 93 -3.88 23.21 -10.35
C PHE A 93 -3.82 24.58 -11.01
N SER A 94 -3.20 24.68 -12.18
CA SER A 94 -3.06 25.93 -12.94
C SER A 94 -4.40 26.54 -13.38
N ASP A 95 -5.46 25.74 -13.47
CA ASP A 95 -6.83 26.18 -13.78
C ASP A 95 -7.60 26.67 -12.54
N GLY A 96 -6.93 26.78 -11.38
CA GLY A 96 -7.56 27.13 -10.10
C GLY A 96 -8.38 26.00 -9.46
N GLY A 97 -8.40 24.82 -10.07
CA GLY A 97 -9.12 23.64 -9.60
C GLY A 97 -8.38 22.82 -8.55
N THR A 98 -9.01 21.75 -8.08
CA THR A 98 -8.44 20.82 -7.09
C THR A 98 -8.94 19.39 -7.29
N ASN A 99 -8.15 18.40 -6.86
CA ASN A 99 -8.56 16.99 -6.79
C ASN A 99 -9.07 16.58 -5.39
N ARG A 100 -9.07 17.50 -4.41
CA ARG A 100 -9.49 17.19 -3.03
C ARG A 100 -10.98 17.32 -2.75
N SER A 101 -11.81 17.56 -3.76
CA SER A 101 -13.26 17.82 -3.59
C SER A 101 -13.53 18.90 -2.52
N SER A 102 -12.87 20.05 -2.66
CA SER A 102 -12.91 21.16 -1.70
C SER A 102 -12.37 20.79 -0.30
N GLY A 103 -11.32 19.96 -0.24
CA GLY A 103 -10.62 19.59 1.00
C GLY A 103 -11.23 18.39 1.75
N ARG A 104 -12.29 17.77 1.23
CA ARG A 104 -12.94 16.62 1.87
C ARG A 104 -12.13 15.32 1.79
N PHE A 105 -11.29 15.20 0.76
CA PHE A 105 -10.50 13.99 0.52
C PHE A 105 -9.04 14.35 0.24
N ASP A 106 -8.14 13.90 1.12
CA ASP A 106 -6.70 14.11 0.96
C ASP A 106 -6.04 13.16 -0.04
N TRP A 107 -6.67 12.02 -0.32
CA TRP A 107 -6.22 11.03 -1.29
C TRP A 107 -7.25 10.89 -2.42
N SER A 108 -6.78 10.42 -3.58
CA SER A 108 -7.66 10.13 -4.70
C SER A 108 -8.71 9.10 -4.31
N ARG A 109 -9.92 9.28 -4.87
CA ARG A 109 -11.02 8.31 -4.80
C ARG A 109 -11.19 7.53 -6.11
N ARG A 110 -10.39 7.85 -7.12
CA ARG A 110 -10.52 7.28 -8.47
C ARG A 110 -9.28 6.50 -8.88
N ALA A 111 -8.11 6.80 -8.32
CA ALA A 111 -6.86 6.10 -8.57
C ALA A 111 -6.13 5.80 -7.25
N GLN A 112 -6.11 4.53 -6.83
CA GLN A 112 -5.47 4.11 -5.59
C GLN A 112 -4.58 2.89 -5.81
N GLN A 113 -3.34 2.98 -5.33
CA GLN A 113 -2.36 1.88 -5.40
C GLN A 113 -2.57 0.85 -4.27
N PHE A 114 -2.88 1.33 -3.06
CA PHE A 114 -3.13 0.58 -1.84
C PHE A 114 -3.91 1.46 -0.83
N GLY A 115 -4.31 0.88 0.30
CA GLY A 115 -5.13 1.58 1.31
C GLY A 115 -4.42 2.74 2.02
N ILE A 116 -5.22 3.61 2.65
CA ILE A 116 -4.75 4.82 3.36
C ILE A 116 -4.51 4.62 4.87
N GLY A 117 -4.54 3.38 5.34
CA GLY A 117 -4.53 3.05 6.77
C GLY A 117 -3.18 3.18 7.49
N GLY A 118 -2.09 3.47 6.77
CA GLY A 118 -0.76 3.58 7.36
C GLY A 118 -0.25 2.25 7.93
N ARG A 119 0.52 2.33 9.01
CA ARG A 119 1.13 1.18 9.71
C ARG A 119 0.15 0.44 10.62
N PHE A 120 0.19 -0.88 10.57
CA PHE A 120 -0.48 -1.76 11.53
C PHE A 120 0.53 -2.66 12.24
N LEU A 121 0.60 -2.58 13.57
CA LEU A 121 1.44 -3.44 14.42
C LEU A 121 0.62 -4.60 14.96
N PHE A 122 1.23 -5.78 15.05
CA PHE A 122 0.57 -6.96 15.58
C PHE A 122 1.50 -7.82 16.44
N ALA A 123 0.87 -8.58 17.33
CA ALA A 123 1.47 -9.71 18.01
C ALA A 123 0.57 -10.94 17.82
N ARG A 124 1.17 -12.12 17.75
CA ARG A 124 0.47 -13.40 17.58
C ARG A 124 1.08 -14.44 18.52
N LEU A 125 0.23 -15.17 19.22
CA LEU A 125 0.59 -16.36 19.98
C LEU A 125 0.02 -17.58 19.24
N ASN A 126 0.87 -18.56 18.96
CA ASN A 126 0.47 -19.81 18.34
C ASN A 126 0.76 -20.97 19.30
N PHE A 127 -0.26 -21.78 19.57
CA PHE A 127 -0.21 -22.95 20.43
C PHE A 127 -0.47 -24.22 19.61
N VAL A 128 0.39 -25.22 19.74
CA VAL A 128 0.17 -26.55 19.16
C VAL A 128 -0.25 -27.49 20.27
N LEU A 129 -1.48 -27.97 20.23
CA LEU A 129 -2.04 -28.94 21.17
C LEU A 129 -1.85 -30.36 20.61
N LYS A 130 -1.53 -31.32 21.49
CA LYS A 130 -1.48 -32.75 21.18
C LYS A 130 -2.81 -33.42 21.47
#